data_AF-A0A840WTG6-F1
#
_entry.id   AF-A0A840WTG6-F1
#
_cell.length_a   1.000
_cell.length_b   1.000
_cell.length_c   1.000
_cell.angle_alpha   90.00
_cell.angle_beta   90.00
_cell.angle_gamma   90.00
#
_symmetry.space_group_name_H-M   'P 1'
#
loop_
_entity.id
_entity.type
_entity.pdbx_description
1 polymer ?
#
loop_
_entity_poly.entity_id
_entity_poly.type
_entity_poly.pdbx_seq_one_letter_code
_entity_poly.pdbx_strand_id
1 'polypeptide(L)'
;MSTRGAIAVPTDTGWRGRYHHFDSRPAQLGHELLHLYHRTFDGDHEAMARVLIDDHPAGWANLIALYFPWPVDQEEFARVGYEGVMSDVWGRFPECYCHGQHNEATDEAEQTLTCRCPDPDTDCGPEFIEWAYVITPQALRVFSSRPFGVHRLIALVPWQRDNAPDWQAAEVRAITGEIPEDLTL
;
A
#
# COMPACT_ATOMS: atom_id res chain seq x y z
N MET A 1 -3.22 -1.48 15.13
CA MET A 1 -2.26 -2.59 15.26
C MET A 1 -1.26 -2.40 14.13
N SER A 2 0.05 -2.31 14.40
CA SER A 2 1.02 -2.05 13.33
C SER A 2 1.19 -3.32 12.51
N THR A 3 0.72 -3.31 11.27
CA THR A 3 1.00 -4.35 10.29
C THR A 3 1.66 -3.66 9.13
N ARG A 4 2.94 -3.97 8.93
CA ARG A 4 3.85 -3.18 8.11
C ARG A 4 3.69 -3.57 6.64
N GLY A 5 3.44 -2.60 5.79
CA GLY A 5 3.24 -2.81 4.37
C GLY A 5 3.99 -1.81 3.50
N ALA A 6 3.89 -2.01 2.20
CA ALA A 6 4.39 -1.08 1.20
C ALA A 6 3.36 -0.90 0.08
N ILE A 7 3.25 0.33 -0.42
CA ILE A 7 2.50 0.68 -1.64
C ILE A 7 3.51 1.00 -2.71
N ALA A 8 3.42 0.33 -3.84
CA ALA A 8 4.53 0.22 -4.78
C ALA A 8 4.08 0.23 -6.24
N VAL A 9 5.06 0.41 -7.12
CA VAL A 9 4.98 0.22 -8.58
C VAL A 9 6.00 -0.84 -9.01
N PRO A 10 5.77 -1.56 -10.13
CA PRO A 10 6.69 -2.57 -10.61
C PRO A 10 8.02 -1.95 -11.05
N THR A 11 9.08 -2.74 -10.96
CA THR A 11 10.37 -2.52 -11.62
C THR A 11 10.68 -3.72 -12.51
N ASP A 12 11.77 -3.65 -13.28
CA ASP A 12 12.18 -4.75 -14.16
C ASP A 12 12.37 -6.10 -13.43
N THR A 13 12.72 -6.06 -12.14
CA THR A 13 13.05 -7.26 -11.34
C THR A 13 12.26 -7.35 -10.03
N GLY A 14 11.22 -6.53 -9.85
CA GLY A 14 10.48 -6.52 -8.59
C GLY A 14 9.60 -5.29 -8.45
N TRP A 15 9.77 -4.53 -7.37
CA TRP A 15 8.95 -3.35 -7.10
C TRP A 15 9.70 -2.26 -6.31
N ARG A 16 9.21 -1.02 -6.43
CA ARG A 16 9.66 0.18 -5.71
C ARG A 16 8.46 0.85 -5.07
N GLY A 17 8.51 1.20 -3.79
CA GLY A 17 7.36 1.78 -3.10
C GLY A 17 7.67 2.59 -1.84
N ARG A 18 6.60 2.95 -1.14
CA ARG A 18 6.61 3.68 0.14
C ARG A 18 6.06 2.82 1.26
N TYR A 19 6.59 3.03 2.46
CA TYR A 19 6.12 2.38 3.67
C TYR A 19 4.67 2.77 4.02
N HIS A 20 3.91 1.81 4.53
CA HIS A 20 2.60 2.01 5.14
C HIS A 20 2.54 1.31 6.51
N HIS A 21 2.15 2.05 7.55
CA HIS A 21 2.29 1.60 8.94
C HIS A 21 1.09 0.82 9.49
N PHE A 22 -0.12 1.37 9.36
CA PHE A 22 -1.26 0.90 10.11
C PHE A 22 -2.10 -0.14 9.35
N ASP A 23 -2.23 -1.35 9.89
CA ASP A 23 -3.15 -2.38 9.37
C ASP A 23 -3.03 -2.68 7.86
N SER A 24 -1.80 -2.90 7.38
CA SER A 24 -1.52 -3.18 5.96
C SER A 24 -1.98 -4.56 5.47
N ARG A 25 -2.94 -5.20 6.12
CA ARG A 25 -3.47 -6.50 5.68
C ARG A 25 -4.39 -6.35 4.45
N PRO A 26 -4.50 -7.37 3.59
CA PRO A 26 -5.33 -7.33 2.38
C PRO A 26 -6.77 -6.89 2.62
N ALA A 27 -7.43 -7.35 3.68
CA ALA A 27 -8.82 -6.98 3.98
C ALA A 27 -8.99 -5.51 4.39
N GLN A 28 -7.90 -4.83 4.74
CA GLN A 28 -7.89 -3.41 5.08
C GLN A 28 -7.24 -2.59 3.97
N LEU A 29 -5.91 -2.54 3.90
CA LEU A 29 -5.22 -1.71 2.91
C LEU A 29 -5.51 -2.16 1.46
N GLY A 30 -5.59 -3.46 1.18
CA GLY A 30 -5.92 -3.95 -0.16
C GLY A 30 -7.30 -3.46 -0.62
N HIS A 31 -8.29 -3.57 0.27
CA HIS A 31 -9.63 -3.03 0.04
C HIS A 31 -9.61 -1.51 -0.17
N GLU A 32 -8.87 -0.79 0.67
CA GLU A 32 -8.74 0.67 0.59
C GLU A 32 -8.15 1.14 -0.75
N LEU A 33 -7.07 0.50 -1.21
CA LEU A 33 -6.44 0.83 -2.49
C LEU A 33 -7.38 0.59 -3.67
N LEU A 34 -8.21 -0.46 -3.61
CA LEU A 34 -9.23 -0.68 -4.63
C LEU A 34 -10.33 0.40 -4.58
N HIS A 35 -10.71 0.84 -3.37
CA HIS A 35 -11.66 1.94 -3.20
C HIS A 35 -11.12 3.25 -3.79
N LEU A 36 -9.89 3.62 -3.41
CA LEU A 36 -9.18 4.81 -3.91
C LEU A 36 -9.14 4.82 -5.44
N TYR A 37 -8.72 3.71 -6.04
CA TYR A 37 -8.67 3.57 -7.49
C TYR A 37 -10.01 3.90 -8.16
N HIS A 38 -11.12 3.37 -7.64
CA HIS A 38 -12.44 3.56 -8.27
C HIS A 38 -13.15 4.86 -7.90
N ARG A 39 -12.91 5.41 -6.71
CA ARG A 39 -13.72 6.51 -6.15
C ARG A 39 -13.00 7.83 -6.09
N THR A 40 -11.68 7.81 -5.91
CA THR A 40 -10.86 9.03 -5.76
C THR A 40 -10.07 9.31 -7.04
N PHE A 41 -9.53 8.27 -7.68
CA PHE A 41 -8.72 8.42 -8.89
C PHE A 41 -9.45 8.08 -10.19
N ASP A 42 -10.75 7.76 -10.14
CA ASP A 42 -11.60 7.48 -11.31
C ASP A 42 -10.98 6.47 -12.32
N GLY A 43 -10.29 5.47 -11.79
CA GLY A 43 -9.61 4.44 -12.58
C GLY A 43 -8.22 4.83 -13.11
N ASP A 44 -7.70 5.99 -12.74
CA ASP A 44 -6.36 6.43 -13.11
C ASP A 44 -5.30 5.89 -12.13
N HIS A 45 -4.75 4.72 -12.47
CA HIS A 45 -3.67 4.09 -11.70
C HIS A 45 -2.37 4.91 -11.71
N GLU A 46 -2.10 5.71 -12.75
CA GLU A 46 -0.88 6.53 -12.83
C GLU A 46 -0.99 7.71 -11.87
N ALA A 47 -2.13 8.40 -11.85
CA ALA A 47 -2.42 9.45 -10.89
C ALA A 47 -2.41 8.90 -9.45
N MET A 48 -3.00 7.73 -9.22
CA MET A 48 -2.97 7.06 -7.93
C MET A 48 -1.54 6.74 -7.49
N ALA A 49 -0.73 6.12 -8.35
CA ALA A 49 0.66 5.78 -8.04
C ALA A 49 1.49 7.04 -7.77
N ARG A 50 1.35 8.08 -8.61
CA ARG A 50 2.04 9.34 -8.43
C ARG A 50 1.74 9.95 -7.06
N VAL A 51 0.47 10.05 -6.69
CA VAL A 51 0.09 10.63 -5.40
C VAL A 51 0.59 9.74 -4.26
N LEU A 52 0.31 8.44 -4.28
CA LEU A 52 0.63 7.56 -3.15
C LEU A 52 2.12 7.28 -2.98
N ILE A 53 2.94 7.50 -4.02
CA ILE A 53 4.36 7.12 -4.01
C ILE A 53 5.27 8.33 -4.24
N ASP A 54 5.07 9.10 -5.31
CA ASP A 54 6.02 10.14 -5.71
C ASP A 54 5.77 11.46 -4.96
N ASP A 55 4.51 11.87 -4.79
CA ASP A 55 4.15 13.11 -4.10
C ASP A 55 4.25 12.98 -2.56
N HIS A 56 4.27 11.73 -2.04
CA HIS A 56 4.37 11.43 -0.61
C HIS A 56 5.60 10.56 -0.28
N PRO A 57 6.83 11.09 -0.42
CA PRO A 57 8.07 10.31 -0.37
C PRO A 57 8.41 9.68 0.99
N ALA A 58 7.83 10.19 2.09
CA ALA A 58 8.00 9.61 3.43
C ALA A 58 7.02 8.46 3.73
N GLY A 59 6.07 8.18 2.81
CA GLY A 59 5.06 7.15 3.01
C GLY A 59 3.96 7.53 4.01
N TRP A 60 3.29 6.52 4.54
CA TRP A 60 1.96 6.66 5.13
C TRP A 60 1.89 6.06 6.52
N ALA A 61 1.46 6.86 7.50
CA ALA A 61 1.07 6.34 8.80
C ALA A 61 -0.27 5.59 8.69
N ASN A 62 -1.24 6.14 7.95
CA ASN A 62 -2.56 5.53 7.78
C ASN A 62 -3.26 6.02 6.50
N LEU A 63 -3.75 5.10 5.68
CA LEU A 63 -4.61 5.38 4.52
C LEU A 63 -6.07 4.91 4.67
N ILE A 64 -6.40 4.18 5.75
CA ILE A 64 -7.63 3.39 5.82
C ILE A 64 -8.84 4.23 6.20
N ALA A 65 -9.89 4.13 5.38
CA ALA A 65 -11.09 4.94 5.44
C ALA A 65 -11.90 4.86 6.73
N LEU A 66 -11.81 3.74 7.45
CA LEU A 66 -12.55 3.50 8.70
C LEU A 66 -12.27 4.56 9.78
N TYR A 67 -11.24 5.38 9.59
CA TYR A 67 -10.79 6.39 10.53
C TYR A 67 -11.08 7.84 10.09
N PHE A 68 -11.72 8.06 8.93
CA PHE A 68 -11.94 9.38 8.31
C PHE A 68 -13.33 9.45 7.62
N PRO A 69 -13.92 10.64 7.36
CA PRO A 69 -15.15 10.76 6.57
C PRO A 69 -14.87 10.48 5.09
N TRP A 70 -15.72 9.65 4.47
CA TRP A 70 -15.63 9.24 3.07
C TRP A 70 -16.91 9.53 2.28
N PRO A 71 -16.83 9.73 0.95
CA PRO A 71 -15.61 9.75 0.13
C PRO A 71 -14.91 11.11 0.10
N VAL A 72 -13.58 11.10 -0.10
CA VAL A 72 -12.77 12.28 -0.45
C VAL A 72 -12.42 12.25 -1.93
N ASP A 73 -12.59 13.38 -2.62
CA ASP A 73 -12.20 13.54 -4.01
C ASP A 73 -10.67 13.73 -4.16
N GLN A 74 -10.16 13.79 -5.40
CA GLN A 74 -8.72 13.93 -5.64
C GLN A 74 -8.15 15.26 -5.14
N GLU A 75 -8.92 16.35 -5.17
CA GLU A 75 -8.47 17.67 -4.70
C GLU A 75 -8.37 17.69 -3.17
N GLU A 76 -9.35 17.12 -2.48
CA GLU A 76 -9.30 16.87 -1.04
C GLU A 76 -8.19 15.88 -0.69
N PHE A 77 -7.98 14.84 -1.50
CA PHE A 77 -6.90 13.88 -1.30
C PHE A 77 -5.51 14.52 -1.51
N ALA A 78 -5.38 15.52 -2.39
CA ALA A 78 -4.13 16.26 -2.55
C ALA A 78 -3.80 17.14 -1.33
N ARG A 79 -4.79 17.43 -0.47
CA ARG A 79 -4.62 18.17 0.81
C ARG A 79 -4.32 17.26 1.99
N VAL A 80 -4.19 15.96 1.75
CA VAL A 80 -3.91 14.94 2.75
C VAL A 80 -2.58 15.19 3.46
N GLY A 81 -2.56 14.95 4.76
CA GLY A 81 -1.39 15.17 5.61
C GLY A 81 -1.12 16.61 6.03
N TYR A 82 -1.67 17.65 5.38
CA TYR A 82 -1.28 19.05 5.63
C TYR A 82 -1.64 19.62 7.00
N GLU A 83 -2.38 18.90 7.83
CA GLU A 83 -2.94 19.44 9.04
C GLU A 83 -2.66 18.53 10.25
N GLY A 84 -1.77 19.01 11.13
CA GLY A 84 -1.31 18.27 12.30
C GLY A 84 -2.41 17.98 13.33
N VAL A 85 -2.10 17.21 14.37
CA VAL A 85 -3.06 16.68 15.36
C VAL A 85 -3.89 17.71 16.14
N MET A 86 -3.52 18.99 16.04
CA MET A 86 -4.23 20.10 16.68
C MET A 86 -5.20 20.81 15.72
N SER A 87 -5.28 20.37 14.46
CA SER A 87 -6.26 20.88 13.49
C SER A 87 -7.67 20.39 13.83
N ASP A 88 -8.66 21.23 13.57
CA ASP A 88 -10.09 20.92 13.68
C ASP A 88 -10.57 19.91 12.62
N VAL A 89 -9.71 19.61 11.63
CA VAL A 89 -9.88 18.54 10.66
C VAL A 89 -8.91 17.36 10.87
N TRP A 90 -8.23 17.28 12.02
CA TRP A 90 -7.50 16.06 12.38
C TRP A 90 -8.44 14.85 12.38
N GLY A 91 -7.95 13.71 11.90
CA GLY A 91 -8.80 12.53 11.74
C GLY A 91 -9.83 12.70 10.62
N ARG A 92 -9.66 13.66 9.69
CA ARG A 92 -10.49 13.76 8.47
C ARG A 92 -9.81 13.35 7.17
N PHE A 93 -8.50 13.18 7.17
CA PHE A 93 -7.73 12.84 5.99
C PHE A 93 -6.68 11.78 6.29
N PRO A 94 -6.27 10.97 5.30
CA PRO A 94 -5.13 10.10 5.46
C PRO A 94 -3.89 10.76 6.05
N GLU A 95 -3.09 9.98 6.76
CA GLU A 95 -1.95 10.47 7.52
C GLU A 95 -0.66 10.12 6.78
N CYS A 96 -0.04 11.11 6.15
CA CYS A 96 1.28 10.99 5.55
C CYS A 96 2.38 11.45 6.53
N TYR A 97 3.52 10.75 6.52
CA TYR A 97 4.70 11.16 7.29
C TYR A 97 5.37 12.44 6.79
N CYS A 98 5.06 12.91 5.56
CA CYS A 98 5.61 14.15 5.01
C CYS A 98 5.13 15.41 5.73
N HIS A 99 3.95 15.34 6.37
CA HIS A 99 3.22 16.52 6.83
C HIS A 99 2.63 16.34 8.26
N GLY A 100 2.76 15.16 8.86
CA GLY A 100 2.32 14.87 10.23
C GLY A 100 3.28 15.34 11.34
N GLN A 101 2.83 15.28 12.61
CA GLN A 101 3.66 15.63 13.77
C GLN A 101 4.79 14.64 14.08
N HIS A 102 4.78 13.45 13.45
CA HIS A 102 5.96 12.59 13.37
C HIS A 102 6.97 13.24 12.41
N ASN A 103 7.46 14.40 12.82
CA ASN A 103 8.74 14.92 12.40
C ASN A 103 9.80 13.95 12.95
N GLU A 104 9.97 12.80 12.30
CA GLU A 104 11.31 12.23 12.12
C GLU A 104 12.09 13.18 11.19
N ALA A 105 12.15 14.44 11.61
CA ALA A 105 12.83 15.52 10.95
C ALA A 105 14.28 15.45 11.40
N THR A 106 15.02 14.51 10.83
CA THR A 106 16.47 14.59 10.75
C THR A 106 16.92 13.71 9.58
N ASP A 107 17.20 14.33 8.43
CA ASP A 107 18.12 13.83 7.40
C ASP A 107 17.75 12.63 6.48
N GLU A 108 16.54 12.05 6.57
CA GLU A 108 16.11 10.93 5.71
C GLU A 108 15.09 11.40 4.63
N ALA A 109 15.53 11.92 3.47
CA ALA A 109 15.83 11.15 2.27
C ALA A 109 14.80 10.04 1.99
N GLU A 110 13.96 10.22 0.96
CA GLU A 110 13.27 9.16 0.20
C GLU A 110 13.19 7.80 0.92
N GLN A 111 12.10 7.51 1.66
CA GLN A 111 11.87 6.16 2.21
C GLN A 111 11.42 5.21 1.09
N THR A 112 12.24 5.14 0.04
CA THR A 112 12.08 4.28 -1.12
C THR A 112 12.44 2.87 -0.73
N LEU A 113 11.43 2.02 -0.62
CA LEU A 113 11.63 0.59 -0.46
C LEU A 113 11.76 -0.03 -1.84
N THR A 114 12.90 -0.65 -2.12
CA THR A 114 13.13 -1.39 -3.37
C THR A 114 13.31 -2.86 -3.08
N CYS A 115 12.60 -3.70 -3.83
CA CYS A 115 12.60 -5.14 -3.64
C CYS A 115 12.87 -5.84 -4.97
N ARG A 116 13.72 -6.87 -4.95
CA ARG A 116 13.98 -7.72 -6.12
C ARG A 116 13.29 -9.06 -5.89
N CYS A 117 12.12 -9.26 -6.46
CA CYS A 117 11.39 -10.51 -6.20
C CYS A 117 11.82 -11.60 -7.21
N PRO A 118 11.88 -12.89 -6.81
CA PRO A 118 11.71 -13.43 -5.46
C PRO A 118 13.06 -13.71 -4.76
N ASP A 119 14.02 -12.79 -4.92
CA ASP A 119 15.38 -12.95 -4.38
C ASP A 119 15.33 -12.98 -2.83
N PRO A 120 15.95 -13.99 -2.17
CA PRO A 120 16.02 -14.05 -0.71
C PRO A 120 16.98 -13.05 -0.08
N ASP A 121 17.91 -12.48 -0.84
CA ASP A 121 18.99 -11.63 -0.31
C ASP A 121 18.72 -10.12 -0.50
N THR A 122 17.45 -9.73 -0.56
CA THR A 122 17.04 -8.34 -0.82
C THR A 122 17.06 -7.42 0.40
N ASP A 123 17.31 -6.13 0.17
CA ASP A 123 17.28 -5.06 1.20
C ASP A 123 15.87 -4.70 1.69
N CYS A 124 14.79 -5.13 0.99
CA CYS A 124 13.39 -4.99 1.43
C CYS A 124 13.02 -5.99 2.54
N GLY A 125 13.95 -6.20 3.48
CA GLY A 125 14.02 -7.32 4.41
C GLY A 125 12.64 -7.84 4.85
N PRO A 126 12.37 -9.15 4.67
CA PRO A 126 11.06 -9.78 4.93
C PRO A 126 10.58 -9.62 6.38
N GLU A 127 11.49 -9.34 7.32
CA GLU A 127 11.20 -9.11 8.73
C GLU A 127 10.54 -7.74 8.99
N PHE A 128 10.65 -6.78 8.05
CA PHE A 128 10.08 -5.44 8.20
C PHE A 128 8.82 -5.20 7.36
N ILE A 129 8.74 -5.70 6.12
CA ILE A 129 7.57 -5.48 5.24
C ILE A 129 6.82 -6.79 5.00
N GLU A 130 5.64 -6.91 5.59
CA GLU A 130 4.83 -8.14 5.56
C GLU A 130 3.98 -8.24 4.30
N TRP A 131 3.59 -7.09 3.74
CA TRP A 131 2.69 -6.97 2.60
C TRP A 131 3.20 -5.93 1.61
N ALA A 132 3.15 -6.21 0.33
CA ALA A 132 3.42 -5.21 -0.71
C ALA A 132 2.27 -5.17 -1.73
N TYR A 133 1.79 -3.97 -2.00
CA TYR A 133 0.70 -3.69 -2.93
C TYR A 133 1.28 -2.98 -4.14
N VAL A 134 1.47 -3.73 -5.22
CA VAL A 134 2.09 -3.23 -6.45
C VAL A 134 1.00 -2.84 -7.45
N ILE A 135 0.87 -1.53 -7.66
CA ILE A 135 -0.06 -0.90 -8.61
C ILE A 135 0.49 -1.10 -10.02
N THR A 136 -0.30 -1.71 -10.89
CA THR A 136 0.01 -1.88 -12.32
C THR A 136 -1.15 -1.33 -13.16
N PRO A 137 -1.00 -1.15 -14.49
CA PRO A 137 -2.10 -0.65 -15.31
C PRO A 137 -3.32 -1.57 -15.35
N GLN A 138 -3.16 -2.87 -15.11
CA GLN A 138 -4.24 -3.86 -15.24
C GLN A 138 -4.79 -4.35 -13.89
N ALA A 139 -3.98 -4.31 -12.83
CA ALA A 139 -4.33 -4.93 -11.55
C ALA A 139 -3.53 -4.35 -10.37
N LEU A 140 -4.05 -4.58 -9.17
CA LEU A 140 -3.26 -4.59 -7.94
C LEU A 140 -2.66 -5.98 -7.73
N ARG A 141 -1.33 -6.07 -7.66
CA ARG A 141 -0.63 -7.28 -7.28
C ARG A 141 -0.32 -7.23 -5.79
N VAL A 142 -0.72 -8.24 -5.04
CA VAL A 142 -0.48 -8.33 -3.61
C VAL A 142 0.55 -9.39 -3.34
N PHE A 143 1.63 -8.99 -2.68
CA PHE A 143 2.69 -9.88 -2.25
C PHE A 143 2.69 -10.00 -0.73
N SER A 144 3.11 -11.16 -0.22
CA SER A 144 3.42 -11.32 1.20
C SER A 144 4.79 -11.94 1.40
N SER A 145 5.52 -11.48 2.41
CA SER A 145 6.76 -12.13 2.87
C SER A 145 6.48 -13.33 3.76
N ARG A 146 5.23 -13.51 4.22
CA ARG A 146 4.84 -14.59 5.13
C ARG A 146 4.08 -15.71 4.39
N PRO A 147 4.30 -16.98 4.78
CA PRO A 147 5.35 -17.46 5.69
C PRO A 147 6.73 -17.61 5.00
N PHE A 148 6.86 -17.12 3.76
CA PHE A 148 7.89 -17.52 2.80
C PHE A 148 9.31 -17.01 3.09
N GLY A 149 9.46 -16.00 3.93
CA GLY A 149 10.72 -15.27 4.12
C GLY A 149 11.12 -14.40 2.91
N VAL A 150 10.31 -14.34 1.86
CA VAL A 150 10.49 -13.50 0.67
C VAL A 150 9.13 -13.10 0.12
N HIS A 151 9.02 -11.93 -0.53
CA HIS A 151 7.76 -11.54 -1.15
C HIS A 151 7.36 -12.49 -2.28
N ARG A 152 6.26 -13.20 -2.08
CA ARG A 152 5.59 -14.03 -3.08
C ARG A 152 4.25 -13.43 -3.44
N LEU A 153 3.88 -13.53 -4.72
CA LEU A 153 2.57 -13.09 -5.19
C LEU A 153 1.50 -14.01 -4.58
N ILE A 154 0.57 -13.41 -3.84
CA ILE A 154 -0.52 -14.14 -3.15
C ILE A 154 -1.90 -13.78 -3.68
N ALA A 155 -2.03 -12.63 -4.37
CA ALA A 155 -3.24 -12.25 -5.07
C ALA A 155 -2.94 -11.35 -6.27
N LEU A 156 -3.67 -11.59 -7.36
CA LEU A 156 -3.78 -10.69 -8.49
C LEU A 156 -5.22 -10.16 -8.52
N VAL A 157 -5.37 -8.85 -8.41
CA VAL A 157 -6.66 -8.17 -8.29
C VAL A 157 -6.83 -7.25 -9.50
N PRO A 158 -7.42 -7.73 -10.62
CA PRO A 158 -7.78 -6.87 -11.73
C PRO A 158 -8.61 -5.69 -11.26
N TRP A 159 -8.30 -4.50 -11.78
CA TRP A 159 -9.04 -3.29 -11.49
C TRP A 159 -10.48 -3.39 -11.95
N GLN A 160 -10.67 -3.90 -13.18
CA GLN A 160 -11.98 -4.14 -13.75
C GLN A 160 -12.41 -5.56 -13.38
N ARG A 161 -13.44 -5.66 -12.54
CA ARG A 161 -13.98 -6.94 -12.08
C ARG A 161 -15.43 -6.83 -11.66
N ASP A 162 -16.15 -7.94 -11.85
CA ASP A 162 -17.59 -8.01 -11.56
C ASP A 162 -17.89 -8.22 -10.07
N ASN A 163 -16.92 -8.74 -9.31
CA ASN A 163 -17.10 -9.12 -7.90
C ASN A 163 -15.96 -8.57 -7.03
N ALA A 164 -16.27 -8.33 -5.77
CA ALA A 164 -15.29 -7.95 -4.77
C ALA A 164 -14.20 -9.04 -4.63
N PRO A 165 -12.92 -8.65 -4.46
CA PRO A 165 -11.85 -9.59 -4.17
C PRO A 165 -12.10 -10.31 -2.84
N ASP A 166 -11.79 -11.61 -2.80
CA ASP A 166 -11.74 -12.35 -1.54
C ASP A 166 -10.44 -12.04 -0.80
N TRP A 167 -10.45 -10.95 -0.03
CA TRP A 167 -9.31 -10.51 0.75
C TRP A 167 -8.95 -11.49 1.89
N GLN A 168 -9.93 -12.19 2.42
CA GLN A 168 -9.71 -13.18 3.48
C GLN A 168 -8.94 -14.37 2.92
N ALA A 169 -9.27 -14.83 1.71
CA ALA A 169 -8.49 -15.86 1.04
C ALA A 169 -7.02 -15.42 0.82
N ALA A 170 -6.78 -14.17 0.41
CA ALA A 170 -5.42 -13.65 0.27
C ALA A 170 -4.65 -13.68 1.60
N GLU A 171 -5.29 -13.32 2.71
CA GLU A 171 -4.70 -13.42 4.05
C GLU A 171 -4.40 -14.86 4.48
N VAL A 172 -5.33 -15.78 4.22
CA VAL A 172 -5.14 -17.20 4.55
C VAL A 172 -3.95 -17.79 3.79
N ARG A 173 -3.71 -17.38 2.53
CA ARG A 173 -2.53 -17.83 1.76
C ARG A 173 -1.22 -17.38 2.40
N ALA A 174 -1.16 -16.17 2.94
CA ALA A 174 0.02 -15.66 3.66
C ALA A 174 0.25 -16.33 5.03
N ILE A 175 -0.73 -17.06 5.55
CA ILE A 175 -0.60 -17.85 6.78
C ILE A 175 -0.20 -19.29 6.45
N THR A 176 -0.87 -19.89 5.46
CA THR A 176 -0.72 -21.31 5.10
C THR A 176 0.47 -21.58 4.19
N GLY A 177 0.89 -20.58 3.41
CA GLY A 177 1.91 -20.75 2.38
C GLY A 177 1.38 -21.38 1.09
N GLU A 178 0.08 -21.64 0.98
CA GLU A 178 -0.53 -22.20 -0.24
C GLU A 178 -0.69 -21.10 -1.29
N ILE A 179 0.07 -21.20 -2.39
CA ILE A 179 -0.04 -20.30 -3.54
C ILE A 179 -0.70 -21.08 -4.69
N PRO A 180 -1.83 -20.59 -5.24
CA PRO A 180 -2.45 -21.17 -6.43
C PRO A 180 -1.48 -21.20 -7.63
N GLU A 181 -1.54 -22.26 -8.44
CA GLU A 181 -0.66 -22.41 -9.62
C GLU A 181 -0.78 -21.24 -10.61
N ASP A 182 -1.95 -20.62 -10.73
CA ASP A 182 -2.17 -19.44 -11.58
C ASP A 182 -1.48 -18.17 -11.06
N LEU A 183 -0.96 -18.18 -9.83
CA LEU A 183 -0.21 -17.09 -9.21
C LEU A 183 1.28 -17.41 -9.05
N THR A 184 1.72 -18.60 -9.44
CA THR A 184 3.14 -18.92 -9.52
C THR A 184 3.74 -18.31 -10.79
N LEU A 185 4.67 -17.36 -10.61
CA LEU A 185 5.46 -16.74 -11.69
C LEU A 185 6.55 -17.69 -12.21
#